data_AF-A0A7S3P3Y7-F1
#
_entry.id   AF-A0A7S3P3Y7-F1
#
_cell.length_a   1.000
_cell.length_b   1.000
_cell.length_c   1.000
_cell.angle_alpha   90.00
_cell.angle_beta   90.00
_cell.angle_gamma   90.00
#
_symmetry.space_group_name_H-M   'P 1'
#
loop_
_entity.id
_entity.type
_entity.pdbx_description
1 polymer ?
#
loop_
_entity_poly.entity_id
_entity_poly.type
_entity_poly.pdbx_seq_one_letter_code
_entity_poly.pdbx_strand_id
1 'polypeptide(L)'
;MWFSRFFLSVLLVVTTFTSVQAFGPFGQPRQRTAAPPKKITQVDTAVAIYQKKYPPNRRSRKRAFNANLGMPRRDLDGTPLKVAQTRDMGPTFSDRPEADLQATYSALSKYFGDEAALQMVRDFPLVLAMDRSNLIPNMDAYSATFGTEDAAAMVRRNPGLLFCKPDNAAEA
;
A
#
# COMPACT_ATOMS: atom_id res chain seq x y z
N MET A 1 45.45 -40.01 3.62
CA MET A 1 46.15 -40.52 4.81
C MET A 1 45.92 -39.53 5.95
N TRP A 2 45.30 -40.01 7.03
CA TRP A 2 45.43 -39.58 8.44
C TRP A 2 45.34 -38.08 8.82
N PHE A 3 44.29 -37.71 9.57
CA PHE A 3 44.31 -37.30 10.99
C PHE A 3 42.85 -37.06 11.41
N SER A 4 42.20 -37.99 12.11
CA SER A 4 42.24 -38.23 13.55
C SER A 4 41.04 -37.59 14.25
N ARG A 5 40.40 -38.42 15.07
CA ARG A 5 39.16 -38.19 15.81
C ARG A 5 39.49 -37.50 17.15
N PHE A 6 38.68 -36.53 17.54
CA PHE A 6 38.43 -36.09 18.92
C PHE A 6 36.89 -35.95 19.00
N PHE A 7 36.11 -36.87 19.56
CA PHE A 7 35.92 -37.24 20.98
C PHE A 7 35.75 -36.04 21.93
N LEU A 8 34.49 -35.73 22.26
CA LEU A 8 33.92 -35.43 23.61
C LEU A 8 32.51 -34.84 23.38
N SER A 9 31.40 -35.58 23.56
CA SER A 9 30.71 -35.84 24.83
C SER A 9 30.73 -34.70 25.85
N VAL A 10 29.69 -33.84 25.83
CA VAL A 10 29.15 -33.10 26.99
C VAL A 10 27.63 -32.98 26.77
N LEU A 11 26.84 -33.85 27.38
CA LEU A 11 26.12 -33.65 28.65
C LEU A 11 24.88 -32.72 28.55
N LEU A 12 23.75 -33.34 28.22
CA LEU A 12 22.45 -33.29 28.91
C LEU A 12 22.19 -32.08 29.84
N VAL A 13 21.27 -31.19 29.44
CA VAL A 13 20.30 -30.57 30.36
C VAL A 13 18.93 -30.58 29.68
N VAL A 14 18.18 -31.64 29.96
CA VAL A 14 16.73 -31.71 29.75
C VAL A 14 16.10 -30.81 30.82
N THR A 15 15.71 -29.59 30.46
CA THR A 15 14.84 -28.77 31.31
C THR A 15 13.40 -29.14 31.02
N THR A 16 12.90 -30.15 31.75
CA THR A 16 11.46 -30.35 31.93
C THR A 16 10.89 -29.15 32.68
N PHE A 17 10.29 -28.22 31.96
CA PHE A 17 9.38 -27.23 32.56
C PHE A 17 8.08 -27.95 32.95
N THR A 18 8.04 -28.48 34.16
CA THR A 18 6.78 -28.85 34.83
C THR A 18 6.13 -27.57 35.34
N SER A 19 5.26 -26.96 34.54
CA SER A 19 4.33 -25.95 35.02
C SER A 19 3.23 -26.64 35.84
N VAL A 20 3.33 -26.52 37.16
CA VAL A 20 2.29 -26.87 38.11
C VAL A 20 1.05 -26.02 37.80
N GLN A 21 0.05 -26.59 37.12
CA GLN A 21 -1.30 -26.02 37.11
C GLN A 21 -1.96 -26.37 38.44
N ALA A 22 -1.78 -25.50 39.43
CA ALA A 22 -2.58 -25.49 40.63
C ALA A 22 -4.04 -25.15 40.24
N PHE A 23 -4.89 -26.18 40.22
CA PHE A 23 -6.34 -26.04 40.17
C PHE A 23 -6.82 -25.42 41.50
N GLY A 24 -7.04 -24.11 41.48
CA GLY A 24 -7.82 -23.40 42.51
C GLY A 24 -9.16 -22.98 41.93
N PRO A 25 -10.31 -23.40 42.49
CA PRO A 25 -11.60 -22.90 42.09
C PRO A 25 -11.90 -21.67 42.95
N PHE A 26 -11.57 -20.47 42.46
CA PHE A 26 -12.27 -19.21 42.77
C PHE A 26 -11.44 -18.02 42.28
N GLY A 27 -12.00 -17.27 41.32
CA GLY A 27 -11.75 -15.84 41.13
C GLY A 27 -10.31 -15.40 40.87
N GLN A 28 -9.88 -15.44 39.60
CA GLN A 28 -8.83 -14.53 39.15
C GLN A 28 -9.37 -13.54 38.10
N PRO A 29 -8.98 -12.24 38.21
CA PRO A 29 -9.38 -11.22 37.26
C PRO A 29 -8.79 -11.53 35.89
N ARG A 30 -9.64 -11.41 34.86
CA ARG A 30 -9.32 -11.60 33.44
C ARG A 30 -8.13 -10.69 33.08
N GLN A 31 -6.92 -11.24 33.09
CA GLN A 31 -5.77 -10.57 32.49
C GLN A 31 -6.08 -10.44 31.00
N ARG A 32 -6.35 -9.22 30.55
CA ARG A 32 -6.40 -8.87 29.14
C ARG A 32 -5.02 -9.20 28.58
N THR A 33 -4.91 -10.30 27.85
CA THR A 33 -3.75 -10.63 27.04
C THR A 33 -3.47 -9.43 26.14
N ALA A 34 -2.40 -8.69 26.45
CA ALA A 34 -1.92 -7.62 25.60
C ALA A 34 -1.65 -8.22 24.22
N ALA A 35 -2.24 -7.62 23.19
CA ALA A 35 -2.02 -8.04 21.82
C ALA A 35 -0.50 -8.03 21.53
N PRO A 36 0.04 -9.05 20.81
CA PRO A 36 1.44 -9.06 20.45
C PRO A 36 1.77 -7.79 19.66
N PRO A 37 2.97 -7.19 19.82
CA PRO A 37 3.36 -6.03 19.05
C PRO A 37 3.22 -6.36 17.56
N LYS A 38 2.39 -5.61 16.83
CA LYS A 38 2.22 -5.78 15.39
C LYS A 38 3.61 -5.69 14.76
N LYS A 39 4.11 -6.80 14.21
CA LYS A 39 5.32 -6.78 13.38
C LYS A 39 5.02 -5.81 12.24
N ILE A 40 5.74 -4.70 12.17
CA ILE A 40 5.59 -3.73 11.09
C ILE A 40 5.99 -4.45 9.81
N THR A 41 5.02 -4.78 8.98
CA THR A 41 5.29 -5.42 7.69
C THR A 41 5.78 -4.38 6.69
N GLN A 42 6.53 -4.81 5.67
CA GLN A 42 6.94 -3.89 4.59
C GLN A 42 5.72 -3.26 3.91
N VAL A 43 4.61 -3.99 3.84
CA VAL A 43 3.31 -3.50 3.37
C VAL A 43 2.82 -2.29 4.20
N ASP A 44 2.85 -2.41 5.53
CA ASP A 44 2.44 -1.31 6.43
C ASP A 44 3.32 -0.07 6.23
N THR A 45 4.62 -0.28 6.01
CA THR A 45 5.55 0.85 5.75
C THR A 45 5.25 1.54 4.41
N ALA A 46 4.94 0.78 3.37
CA ALA A 46 4.60 1.30 2.05
C ALA A 46 3.30 2.12 2.10
N VAL A 47 2.28 1.60 2.79
CA VAL A 47 1.01 2.31 3.02
C VAL A 47 1.22 3.58 3.83
N ALA A 48 2.03 3.52 4.90
CA ALA A 48 2.32 4.70 5.72
C ALA A 48 3.02 5.81 4.92
N ILE A 49 3.94 5.45 4.02
CA ILE A 49 4.61 6.42 3.12
C ILE A 49 3.57 7.09 2.21
N TYR A 50 2.65 6.32 1.63
CA TYR A 50 1.60 6.86 0.78
C TYR A 50 0.67 7.82 1.53
N GLN A 51 0.13 7.38 2.67
CA GLN A 51 -0.80 8.19 3.46
C GLN A 51 -0.15 9.45 4.02
N LYS A 52 1.15 9.40 4.34
CA LYS A 52 1.93 10.57 4.75
C LYS A 52 2.03 11.60 3.63
N LYS A 53 2.20 11.17 2.37
CA LYS A 53 2.32 12.08 1.22
C LYS A 53 0.97 12.54 0.69
N TYR A 54 -0.04 11.67 0.73
CA TYR A 54 -1.38 11.90 0.23
C TYR A 54 -2.40 11.63 1.34
N PRO A 55 -2.59 12.57 2.28
CA PRO A 55 -3.56 12.40 3.34
C PRO A 55 -4.97 12.32 2.76
N PRO A 56 -5.82 11.41 3.25
CA PRO A 56 -7.19 11.26 2.75
C PRO A 56 -7.95 12.56 2.97
N ASN A 57 -8.50 13.13 1.89
CA ASN A 57 -9.25 14.37 1.94
C ASN A 57 -10.71 14.06 2.22
N ARG A 58 -11.00 13.71 3.49
CA ARG A 58 -12.36 13.36 3.95
C ARG A 58 -13.37 14.51 3.90
N ARG A 59 -13.00 15.69 3.41
CA ARG A 59 -13.95 16.79 3.22
C ARG A 59 -14.68 16.56 1.90
N SER A 60 -15.98 16.30 1.97
CA SER A 60 -16.86 16.26 0.79
C SER A 60 -16.66 17.54 -0.02
N ARG A 61 -16.00 17.44 -1.17
CA ARG A 61 -15.77 18.58 -2.06
C ARG A 61 -17.05 18.86 -2.84
N LYS A 62 -18.06 19.38 -2.15
CA LYS A 62 -19.25 19.96 -2.76
C LYS A 62 -18.83 21.28 -3.40
N ARG A 63 -18.47 21.25 -4.69
CA ARG A 63 -18.19 22.46 -5.46
C ARG A 63 -19.30 22.66 -6.49
N ALA A 64 -19.97 23.80 -6.44
CA ALA A 64 -20.82 24.22 -7.54
C ALA A 64 -19.91 24.63 -8.71
N PHE A 65 -20.21 24.18 -9.92
CA PHE A 65 -19.44 24.48 -11.14
C PHE A 65 -19.17 25.99 -11.30
N ASN A 66 -20.14 26.82 -10.91
CA ASN A 66 -20.08 28.28 -11.09
C ASN A 66 -19.36 29.02 -9.94
N ALA A 67 -18.98 28.33 -8.86
CA ALA A 67 -18.35 28.97 -7.70
C ALA A 67 -16.96 29.55 -8.00
N ASN A 68 -16.26 29.00 -8.98
CA ASN A 68 -14.93 29.46 -9.39
C ASN A 68 -14.95 30.48 -10.54
N LEU A 69 -16.11 30.70 -11.18
CA LEU A 69 -16.25 31.60 -12.32
C LEU A 69 -16.55 33.06 -11.91
N GLY A 70 -16.50 33.38 -10.61
CA GLY A 70 -16.79 34.72 -10.11
C GLY A 70 -18.26 35.15 -10.21
N MET A 71 -19.18 34.21 -10.45
CA MET A 71 -20.61 34.53 -10.56
C MET A 71 -21.14 35.05 -9.22
N PRO A 72 -21.77 36.24 -9.18
CA PRO A 72 -22.29 36.80 -7.95
C PRO A 72 -23.35 35.87 -7.33
N ARG A 73 -23.35 35.76 -6.00
CA ARG A 73 -24.27 34.87 -5.27
C ARG A 73 -25.71 35.40 -5.24
N ARG A 74 -25.90 36.67 -5.59
CA ARG A 74 -27.16 37.38 -5.64
C ARG A 74 -27.26 38.05 -7.00
N ASP A 75 -28.47 38.09 -7.53
CA ASP A 75 -28.77 38.89 -8.71
C ASP A 75 -28.70 40.40 -8.38
N LEU A 76 -28.77 41.26 -9.38
CA LEU A 76 -28.77 42.72 -9.19
C LEU A 76 -29.88 43.21 -8.24
N ASP A 77 -30.98 42.47 -8.14
CA ASP A 77 -32.14 42.79 -7.30
C ASP A 77 -32.07 42.17 -5.90
N GLY A 78 -30.94 41.55 -5.53
CA GLY A 78 -30.73 40.94 -4.21
C GLY A 78 -31.39 39.57 -3.99
N THR A 79 -32.12 39.06 -4.99
CA THR A 79 -32.70 37.71 -4.97
C THR A 79 -31.60 36.64 -5.03
N PRO A 80 -31.71 35.54 -4.26
CA PRO A 80 -30.75 34.47 -4.31
C PRO A 80 -30.89 33.70 -5.63
N LEU A 81 -29.81 33.63 -6.41
CA LEU A 81 -29.76 32.77 -7.60
C LEU A 81 -29.87 31.31 -7.16
N LYS A 82 -30.69 30.51 -7.87
CA LYS A 82 -30.73 29.06 -7.70
C LYS A 82 -29.37 28.49 -8.13
N VAL A 83 -28.47 28.31 -7.16
CA VAL A 83 -27.16 27.71 -7.39
C VAL A 83 -27.38 26.28 -7.89
N ALA A 84 -26.78 25.96 -9.05
CA ALA A 84 -26.80 24.61 -9.60
C ALA A 84 -26.39 23.59 -8.52
N GLN A 85 -27.12 22.48 -8.44
CA GLN A 85 -26.92 21.44 -7.43
C GLN A 85 -25.45 21.07 -7.33
N THR A 86 -24.91 21.08 -6.12
CA THR A 86 -23.56 20.60 -5.85
C THR A 86 -23.53 19.10 -6.12
N ARG A 87 -22.77 18.69 -7.14
CA ARG A 87 -22.50 17.27 -7.36
C ARG A 87 -21.43 16.84 -6.36
N ASP A 88 -21.66 15.71 -5.70
CA ASP A 88 -20.60 15.06 -4.94
C ASP A 88 -19.55 14.59 -5.94
N MET A 89 -18.37 15.20 -5.87
CA MET A 89 -17.20 14.73 -6.60
C MET A 89 -16.84 13.38 -5.97
N GLY A 90 -16.75 12.33 -6.79
CA GLY A 90 -16.39 10.97 -6.36
C GLY A 90 -15.04 10.90 -5.64
N PRO A 91 -14.65 9.71 -5.15
CA PRO A 91 -13.41 9.54 -4.39
C PRO A 91 -12.21 10.05 -5.18
N THR A 92 -11.37 10.86 -4.52
CA THR A 92 -10.12 11.34 -5.12
C THR A 92 -9.09 10.20 -5.08
N PHE A 93 -8.03 10.28 -5.89
CA PHE A 93 -6.95 9.29 -5.85
C PHE A 93 -6.36 9.08 -4.44
N SER A 94 -6.36 10.12 -3.59
CA SER A 94 -5.90 10.10 -2.20
C SER A 94 -6.84 9.38 -1.24
N ASP A 95 -8.10 9.19 -1.62
CA ASP A 95 -9.16 8.64 -0.76
C ASP A 95 -9.31 7.12 -0.92
N ARG A 96 -8.27 6.46 -1.45
CA ARG A 96 -8.28 5.00 -1.64
C ARG A 96 -8.30 4.25 -0.31
N PRO A 97 -9.06 3.13 -0.22
CA PRO A 97 -9.07 2.31 0.97
C PRO A 97 -7.70 1.64 1.15
N GLU A 98 -7.29 1.48 2.41
CA GLU A 98 -6.00 0.89 2.75
C GLU A 98 -5.83 -0.53 2.19
N ALA A 99 -6.90 -1.33 2.19
CA ALA A 99 -6.90 -2.68 1.62
C ALA A 99 -6.52 -2.70 0.13
N ASP A 100 -6.93 -1.70 -0.65
CA ASP A 100 -6.54 -1.61 -2.06
C ASP A 100 -5.07 -1.25 -2.21
N LEU A 101 -4.54 -0.34 -1.38
CA LEU A 101 -3.12 0.03 -1.39
C LEU A 101 -2.23 -1.17 -1.04
N GLN A 102 -2.64 -1.94 -0.02
CA GLN A 102 -1.95 -3.17 0.37
C GLN A 102 -1.96 -4.20 -0.78
N ALA A 103 -3.11 -4.39 -1.42
CA ALA A 103 -3.23 -5.34 -2.52
C ALA A 103 -2.42 -4.91 -3.76
N THR A 104 -2.29 -3.61 -4.03
CA THR A 104 -1.40 -3.10 -5.09
C THR A 104 0.05 -3.35 -4.75
N TYR A 105 0.46 -3.09 -3.50
CA TYR A 105 1.81 -3.39 -3.07
C TYR A 105 2.14 -4.89 -3.17
N SER A 106 1.22 -5.77 -2.76
CA SER A 106 1.41 -7.23 -2.92
C SER A 106 1.50 -7.67 -4.38
N ALA A 107 0.85 -6.96 -5.32
CA ALA A 107 1.01 -7.24 -6.73
C ALA A 107 2.40 -6.79 -7.24
N LEU A 108 2.85 -5.60 -6.85
CA LEU A 108 4.19 -5.10 -7.19
C LEU A 108 5.28 -6.00 -6.61
N SER A 109 5.13 -6.44 -5.37
CA SER A 109 6.13 -7.24 -4.68
C SER A 109 6.28 -8.64 -5.30
N LYS A 110 5.20 -9.21 -5.84
CA LYS A 110 5.25 -10.46 -6.62
C LYS A 110 6.04 -10.34 -7.92
N TYR A 111 5.99 -9.18 -8.59
CA TYR A 111 6.68 -8.96 -9.87
C TYR A 111 8.13 -8.52 -9.69
N PHE A 112 8.38 -7.55 -8.80
CA PHE A 112 9.69 -6.92 -8.68
C PHE A 112 10.52 -7.43 -7.51
N GLY A 113 9.90 -8.13 -6.56
CA GLY A 113 10.47 -8.47 -5.25
C GLY A 113 10.12 -7.43 -4.18
N ASP A 114 10.09 -7.85 -2.92
CA ASP A 114 9.66 -7.04 -1.78
C ASP A 114 10.51 -5.76 -1.61
N GLU A 115 11.84 -5.89 -1.68
CA GLU A 115 12.77 -4.76 -1.52
C GLU A 115 12.67 -3.74 -2.67
N ALA A 116 12.62 -4.21 -3.91
CA ALA A 116 12.50 -3.35 -5.08
C ALA A 116 11.14 -2.63 -5.10
N ALA A 117 10.06 -3.33 -4.75
CA ALA A 117 8.74 -2.72 -4.63
C ALA A 117 8.71 -1.64 -3.54
N LEU A 118 9.34 -1.87 -2.39
CA LEU A 118 9.45 -0.86 -1.34
C LEU A 118 10.20 0.38 -1.82
N GLN A 119 11.30 0.19 -2.55
CA GLN A 119 12.08 1.29 -3.10
C GLN A 119 11.26 2.10 -4.12
N MET A 120 10.53 1.42 -5.02
CA MET A 120 9.62 2.08 -5.97
C MET A 120 8.56 2.92 -5.26
N VAL A 121 8.00 2.45 -4.15
CA VAL A 121 7.03 3.21 -3.35
C VAL A 121 7.68 4.41 -2.66
N ARG A 122 8.94 4.31 -2.23
CA ARG A 122 9.67 5.46 -1.66
C ARG A 122 9.91 6.54 -2.70
N ASP A 123 10.35 6.13 -3.89
CA ASP A 123 10.69 7.05 -4.98
C ASP A 123 9.42 7.70 -5.56
N PHE A 124 8.37 6.90 -5.76
CA PHE A 124 7.09 7.36 -6.27
C PHE A 124 5.91 6.73 -5.53
N PRO A 125 5.48 7.32 -4.39
CA PRO A 125 4.41 6.73 -3.58
C PRO A 125 3.10 6.56 -4.35
N LEU A 126 2.85 7.43 -5.34
CA LEU A 126 1.64 7.37 -6.16
C LEU A 126 1.47 6.00 -6.83
N VAL A 127 2.54 5.22 -7.06
CA VAL A 127 2.50 3.87 -7.64
C VAL A 127 1.48 2.94 -6.97
N LEU A 128 1.22 3.09 -5.67
CA LEU A 128 0.19 2.29 -4.97
C LEU A 128 -1.25 2.59 -5.41
N ALA A 129 -1.47 3.76 -6.00
CA ALA A 129 -2.74 4.19 -6.56
C ALA A 129 -2.90 3.84 -8.05
N MET A 130 -2.03 3.01 -8.63
CA MET A 130 -2.24 2.49 -9.97
C MET A 130 -3.48 1.58 -10.04
N ASP A 131 -3.98 1.34 -11.25
CA ASP A 131 -4.95 0.28 -11.49
C ASP A 131 -4.19 -1.06 -11.59
N ARG A 132 -4.53 -2.00 -10.71
CA ARG A 132 -3.90 -3.32 -10.65
C ARG A 132 -4.17 -4.14 -11.91
N SER A 133 -5.30 -3.89 -12.57
CA SER A 133 -5.67 -4.59 -13.80
C SER A 133 -4.71 -4.28 -14.96
N ASN A 134 -4.05 -3.12 -14.93
CA ASN A 134 -3.11 -2.68 -15.95
C ASN A 134 -1.66 -3.13 -15.69
N LEU A 135 -1.34 -3.67 -14.51
CA LEU A 135 0.04 -4.05 -14.18
C LEU A 135 0.58 -5.10 -15.16
N ILE A 136 -0.13 -6.22 -15.30
CA ILE A 136 0.31 -7.34 -16.15
C ILE A 136 0.30 -6.94 -17.63
N PRO A 137 -0.79 -6.35 -18.18
CA PRO A 137 -0.81 -5.93 -19.58
C PRO A 137 0.28 -4.92 -19.94
N ASN A 138 0.58 -3.96 -19.06
CA ASN A 138 1.66 -3.00 -19.29
C ASN A 138 3.03 -3.68 -19.28
N MET A 139 3.26 -4.58 -18.32
CA MET A 139 4.52 -5.32 -18.25
C MET A 139 4.71 -6.23 -19.47
N ASP A 140 3.65 -6.88 -19.97
CA ASP A 140 3.70 -7.70 -21.17
C ASP A 140 4.00 -6.86 -22.42
N ALA A 141 3.37 -5.69 -22.55
CA ALA A 141 3.63 -4.75 -23.64
C ALA A 141 5.09 -4.25 -23.63
N TYR A 142 5.61 -3.83 -22.46
CA TYR A 142 7.00 -3.41 -22.35
C TYR A 142 7.98 -4.56 -22.60
N SER A 143 7.66 -5.75 -22.10
CA SER A 143 8.51 -6.93 -22.29
C SER A 143 8.56 -7.37 -23.76
N ALA A 144 7.49 -7.17 -24.53
CA ALA A 144 7.47 -7.46 -25.96
C ALA A 144 8.40 -6.53 -26.76
N THR A 145 8.53 -5.27 -26.36
CA THR A 145 9.35 -4.27 -27.07
C THR A 145 10.82 -4.29 -26.62
N PHE A 146 11.07 -4.33 -25.31
CA PHE A 146 12.41 -4.15 -24.73
C PHE A 146 13.03 -5.43 -24.20
N GLY A 147 12.24 -6.50 -24.03
CA GLY A 147 12.65 -7.71 -23.31
C GLY A 147 12.27 -7.64 -21.82
N THR A 148 12.10 -8.80 -21.19
CA THR A 148 11.53 -8.93 -19.83
C THR A 148 12.39 -8.27 -18.74
N GLU A 149 13.71 -8.44 -18.79
CA GLU A 149 14.63 -7.88 -17.79
C GLU A 149 14.75 -6.36 -17.92
N ASP A 150 14.88 -5.87 -19.16
CA ASP A 150 15.03 -4.44 -19.44
C ASP A 150 13.72 -3.69 -19.17
N ALA A 151 12.57 -4.26 -19.52
CA ALA A 151 11.26 -3.70 -19.17
C ALA A 151 11.10 -3.54 -17.65
N ALA A 152 11.49 -4.56 -16.88
CA ALA A 152 11.44 -4.49 -15.43
C ALA A 152 12.41 -3.43 -14.87
N ALA A 153 13.61 -3.31 -15.44
CA ALA A 153 14.57 -2.28 -15.04
C ALA A 153 14.08 -0.86 -15.38
N MET A 154 13.44 -0.67 -16.52
CA MET A 154 12.83 0.61 -16.93
C MET A 154 11.73 1.04 -15.97
N VAL A 155 10.80 0.12 -15.64
CA VAL A 155 9.70 0.41 -14.72
C VAL A 155 10.20 0.66 -13.29
N ARG A 156 11.24 -0.04 -12.83
CA ARG A 156 11.87 0.23 -11.53
C ARG A 156 12.44 1.66 -11.45
N ARG A 157 13.06 2.14 -12.53
CA ARG A 157 13.61 3.51 -12.62
C ARG A 157 12.54 4.57 -12.75
N ASN A 158 11.43 4.25 -13.44
CA ASN A 158 10.30 5.14 -13.60
C ASN A 158 8.96 4.40 -13.36
N PRO A 159 8.52 4.28 -12.09
CA PRO A 159 7.25 3.64 -11.74
C PRO A 159 6.01 4.38 -12.29
N GLY A 160 6.17 5.60 -12.81
CA GLY A 160 5.10 6.35 -13.48
C GLY A 160 4.59 5.69 -14.76
N LEU A 161 5.40 4.84 -15.40
CA LEU A 161 5.03 4.10 -16.62
C LEU A 161 3.83 3.18 -16.40
N LEU A 162 3.62 2.72 -15.17
CA LEU A 162 2.49 1.86 -14.81
C LEU A 162 1.13 2.57 -14.82
N PHE A 163 1.10 3.90 -15.00
CA PHE A 163 -0.14 4.67 -15.16
C PHE A 163 -0.60 4.79 -16.60
N CYS A 164 0.24 4.43 -17.57
CA CYS A 164 -0.16 4.37 -18.97
C CYS A 164 -1.18 3.24 -19.17
N LYS A 165 -2.10 3.44 -20.11
CA LYS A 165 -2.92 2.34 -20.62
C LYS A 165 -2.02 1.39 -21.42
N PRO A 166 -2.31 0.08 -21.43
CA PRO A 166 -1.51 -0.90 -22.18
C PRO A 166 -1.41 -0.57 -23.66
N ASP A 167 -2.49 -0.04 -24.26
CA ASP A 167 -2.51 0.39 -25.66
C ASP A 167 -1.46 1.47 -25.96
N ASN A 168 -1.17 2.33 -24.98
CA ASN A 168 -0.21 3.42 -25.11
C ASN A 168 1.18 3.04 -24.59
N ALA A 169 1.32 1.87 -23.94
CA ALA A 169 2.59 1.44 -23.36
C ALA A 169 3.63 1.13 -24.44
N ALA A 170 3.20 0.66 -25.61
CA ALA A 170 4.10 0.42 -26.74
C ALA A 170 4.58 1.71 -27.45
N GLU A 171 3.90 2.83 -27.23
CA GLU A 171 4.20 4.14 -27.86
C GLU A 171 4.97 5.10 -26.93
N ALA A 172 5.09 4.76 -25.64
CA ALA A 172 5.62 5.62 -24.58
C ALA A 172 7.13 5.50 -24.33
#